data_AF-S3ZL70-F1
#
_entry.id   AF-S3ZL70-F1
#
_cell.length_a   1.000
_cell.length_b   1.000
_cell.length_c   1.000
_cell.angle_alpha   90.00
_cell.angle_beta   90.00
_cell.angle_gamma   90.00
#
_symmetry.space_group_name_H-M   'P 1'
#
loop_
_entity.id
_entity.type
_entity.pdbx_description
1 polymer ?
#
loop_
_entity_poly.entity_id
_entity_poly.type
_entity_poly.pdbx_seq_one_letter_code
_entity_poly.pdbx_strand_id
1 'polypeptide(L)' 'MPPEDLTPQEAAQWARRAGLPLESERLDAVTATANHIQAVVATLRELDFGDVPPASAHAAILEVRDAAV' A
#
# COMPACT_ATOMS: atom_id res chain seq x y z
N MET A 1 3.70 15.38 -5.10
CA MET A 1 4.88 14.87 -5.85
C MET A 1 4.64 13.38 -6.04
N PRO A 2 4.63 12.85 -7.27
CA PRO A 2 4.52 11.42 -7.48
C PRO A 2 5.69 10.72 -6.77
N PRO A 3 5.48 9.50 -6.25
CA PRO A 3 6.55 8.74 -5.65
C PRO A 3 7.68 8.52 -6.66
N GLU A 4 8.93 8.63 -6.21
CA GLU A 4 10.07 8.25 -7.03
C GLU A 4 10.02 6.74 -7.28
N ASP A 5 10.30 6.36 -8.54
CA ASP A 5 10.35 4.96 -8.95
C ASP A 5 11.45 4.22 -8.17
N LEU A 6 11.10 3.03 -7.67
CA LEU A 6 12.06 2.14 -7.02
C LEU A 6 13.10 1.65 -8.02
N THR A 7 14.34 1.62 -7.55
CA THR A 7 15.40 0.86 -8.19
C THR A 7 15.21 -0.64 -7.96
N PRO A 8 15.77 -1.51 -8.83
CA PRO A 8 15.78 -2.95 -8.61
C PRO A 8 16.34 -3.36 -7.23
N GLN A 9 17.37 -2.68 -6.75
CA GLN A 9 18.01 -2.97 -5.48
C GLN A 9 17.10 -2.64 -4.28
N GLU A 10 16.35 -1.55 -4.36
CA GLU A 10 15.37 -1.17 -3.34
C GLU A 10 14.19 -2.15 -3.33
N ALA A 11 13.70 -2.54 -4.50
CA ALA A 11 12.66 -3.56 -4.63
C ALA A 11 13.10 -4.90 -4.02
N ALA A 12 14.35 -5.34 -4.27
CA ALA A 12 14.92 -6.52 -3.64
C ALA A 12 15.00 -6.39 -2.12
N GLN A 13 15.40 -5.23 -1.60
CA GLN A 13 15.48 -4.99 -0.16
C GLN A 13 14.10 -5.07 0.50
N TRP A 14 13.09 -4.49 -0.12
CA TRP A 14 11.72 -4.51 0.39
C TRP A 14 11.13 -5.91 0.36
N ALA A 15 11.38 -6.66 -0.71
CA ALA A 15 10.94 -8.05 -0.85
C ALA A 15 11.56 -8.95 0.23
N ARG A 16 12.87 -8.80 0.51
CA ARG A 16 13.53 -9.48 1.65
C ARG A 16 12.90 -9.10 2.98
N ARG A 17 12.57 -7.83 3.20
CA ARG A 17 11.89 -7.36 4.43
C ARG A 17 10.51 -8.00 4.61
N ALA A 18 9.84 -8.34 3.50
CA ALA A 18 8.56 -9.05 3.48
C ALA A 18 8.71 -10.58 3.58
N GLY A 19 9.93 -11.12 3.68
CA GLY A 19 10.17 -12.56 3.69
C GLY A 19 10.05 -13.23 2.32
N LEU A 20 10.12 -12.45 1.24
CA LEU A 20 10.01 -12.90 -0.15
C LEU A 20 11.31 -12.59 -0.91
N PRO A 21 12.41 -13.33 -0.68
CA PRO A 21 13.62 -13.15 -1.47
C PRO A 21 13.32 -13.38 -2.96
N LEU A 22 13.80 -12.47 -3.81
CA LEU A 22 13.57 -12.51 -5.26
C LEU A 22 14.79 -13.07 -5.97
N GLU A 23 14.55 -14.01 -6.89
CA GLU A 23 15.54 -14.43 -7.88
C GLU A 23 15.85 -13.27 -8.85
N SER A 24 17.10 -13.17 -9.30
CA SER A 24 17.56 -12.06 -10.15
C SER A 24 16.74 -11.91 -11.43
N GLU A 25 16.30 -13.03 -12.02
CA GLU A 25 15.47 -13.06 -13.23
C GLU A 25 14.10 -12.39 -13.06
N ARG A 26 13.59 -12.32 -11.81
CA ARG A 26 12.28 -11.73 -11.50
C ARG A 26 12.39 -10.26 -11.10
N LEU A 27 13.59 -9.77 -10.86
CA LEU A 27 13.79 -8.49 -10.18
C LEU A 27 13.25 -7.31 -10.99
N ASP A 28 13.55 -7.27 -12.29
CA ASP A 28 13.10 -6.18 -13.17
C ASP A 28 11.57 -6.15 -13.28
N ALA A 29 10.95 -7.32 -13.48
CA ALA A 29 9.50 -7.43 -13.61
C ALA A 29 8.76 -7.05 -12.31
N VAL A 30 9.28 -7.48 -11.15
CA VAL A 30 8.70 -7.13 -9.85
C VAL A 30 8.87 -5.64 -9.56
N THR A 31 10.02 -5.05 -9.90
CA THR A 31 10.28 -3.60 -9.75
C THR A 31 9.29 -2.77 -10.58
N ALA A 32 9.11 -3.10 -11.85
CA ALA A 32 8.16 -2.42 -12.72
C ALA A 32 6.71 -2.55 -12.20
N THR A 33 6.35 -3.72 -11.68
CA THR A 33 5.03 -3.96 -11.09
C THR A 33 4.82 -3.14 -9.81
N ALA A 34 5.84 -3.08 -8.93
CA ALA A 34 5.79 -2.30 -7.70
C ALA A 34 5.62 -0.80 -8.00
N ASN A 35 6.39 -0.26 -8.96
CA ASN A 35 6.26 1.13 -9.39
C ASN A 35 4.87 1.44 -9.97
N HIS A 36 4.33 0.53 -10.78
CA HIS A 36 2.97 0.68 -11.30
C HIS A 36 1.91 0.74 -10.19
N ILE A 37 1.98 -0.17 -9.21
CA ILE A 37 1.09 -0.15 -8.04
C ILE A 37 1.27 1.16 -7.26
N GLN A 38 2.51 1.60 -7.06
CA GLN A 38 2.81 2.82 -6.32
C GLN A 38 2.21 4.06 -6.99
N ALA A 39 2.24 4.12 -8.33
CA ALA A 39 1.60 5.17 -9.11
C ALA A 39 0.08 5.17 -8.94
N VAL A 40 -0.58 4.00 -9.02
CA VAL A 40 -2.03 3.88 -8.79
C VAL A 40 -2.40 4.34 -7.38
N VAL A 41 -1.65 3.88 -6.36
CA VAL A 41 -1.88 4.28 -4.97
C VAL A 41 -1.60 5.77 -4.77
N ALA A 42 -0.63 6.35 -5.46
CA ALA A 42 -0.36 7.79 -5.41
C ALA A 42 -1.57 8.59 -5.91
N THR A 43 -2.20 8.17 -7.01
CA THR A 43 -3.44 8.81 -7.50
C THR A 43 -4.56 8.74 -6.47
N LEU A 44 -4.72 7.63 -5.75
CA LEU A 44 -5.72 7.52 -4.68
C LEU A 44 -5.44 8.44 -3.48
N ARG A 45 -4.17 8.77 -3.23
CA ARG A 45 -3.78 9.70 -2.15
C ARG A 45 -4.05 11.17 -2.48
N GLU A 46 -4.34 11.48 -3.74
CA GLU A 46 -4.74 12.83 -4.14
C GLU A 46 -6.22 13.13 -3.82
N LEU A 47 -6.99 12.10 -3.47
CA LEU A 47 -8.37 12.26 -3.03
C LEU A 47 -8.40 12.96 -1.67
N ASP A 48 -9.25 13.98 -1.58
CA ASP A 48 -9.55 14.64 -0.30
C ASP A 48 -10.58 13.81 0.47
N PHE A 49 -10.14 13.22 1.58
CA PHE A 49 -11.00 12.45 2.47
C PHE A 49 -11.70 13.34 3.52
N GLY A 50 -11.37 14.63 3.63
CA GLY A 50 -11.95 15.54 4.61
C GLY A 50 -11.97 14.94 6.03
N ASP A 51 -13.14 14.96 6.66
CA ASP A 51 -13.37 14.38 7.99
C ASP A 51 -13.77 12.89 7.96
N VAL A 52 -13.70 12.22 6.80
CA VAL A 52 -14.10 10.81 6.67
C VAL A 52 -13.10 9.94 7.45
N PRO A 53 -13.54 9.27 8.53
CA PRO A 53 -12.64 8.44 9.31
C PRO A 53 -12.32 7.13 8.56
N PRO A 54 -11.19 6.47 8.88
CA PRO A 54 -10.90 5.15 8.34
C PRO A 54 -12.05 4.18 8.62
N ALA A 55 -12.32 3.26 7.68
CA ALA A 55 -13.44 2.32 7.82
C ALA A 55 -13.40 1.49 9.13
N SER A 56 -12.21 1.19 9.65
CA SER A 56 -12.03 0.53 10.95
C SER A 56 -12.62 1.33 12.13
N ALA A 57 -12.58 2.66 12.06
CA ALA A 57 -13.19 3.52 13.06
C ALA A 57 -14.73 3.49 12.98
N HIS A 58 -15.30 3.35 11.78
CA HIS A 58 -16.75 3.14 11.62
C HIS A 58 -17.19 1.76 12.14
N ALA A 59 -16.40 0.71 11.90
CA ALA A 59 -16.70 -0.63 12.42
C ALA A 59 -16.75 -0.67 13.96
N ALA A 60 -15.81 0.00 14.63
CA ALA A 60 -15.82 0.12 16.10
C ALA A 60 -17.09 0.84 16.63
N ILE A 61 -17.61 1.83 15.89
CA ILE A 61 -18.85 2.53 16.25
C ILE A 61 -20.09 1.63 16.09
N LEU A 62 -20.10 0.75 15.08
CA LEU A 62 -21.19 -0.21 14.89
C LEU A 62 -21.21 -1.29 15.99
N GLU A 63 -20.05 -1.84 16.35
CA GLU A 63 -19.95 -2.86 17.41
C GLU A 63 -20.43 -2.31 18.77
N VAL A 64 -20.08 -1.06 19.10
CA VAL A 64 -20.56 -0.40 20.33
C VAL A 64 -22.08 -0.22 20.33
N ARG A 65 -22.68 0.03 19.16
CA ARG A 65 -24.13 0.20 19.04
C ARG A 65 -24.88 -1.12 19.14
N ASP A 66 -24.36 -2.20 18.57
CA ASP A 66 -24.95 -3.54 18.69
C ASP A 66 -24.79 -4.13 20.11
N ALA A 67 -23.69 -3.82 20.80
CA ALA A 67 -23.48 -4.23 22.19
C ALA A 67 -24.39 -3.49 23.20
N ALA A 68 -25.09 -2.44 22.76
CA ALA A 68 -26.01 -1.65 23.57
C ALA A 68 -27.50 -2.04 23.37
N VAL A 69 -27.78 -3.14 22.65
CA VAL A 69 -29.13 -3.67 22.37
C VAL A 69 -29.44 -4.91 23.21
#